data_AF-A0A536HQQ1-F1
#
_entry.id   AF-A0A536HQQ1-F1
#
_cell.length_a   1.000
_cell.length_b   1.000
_cell.length_c   1.000
_cell.angle_alpha   90.00
_cell.angle_beta   90.00
_cell.angle_gamma   90.00
#
_symmetry.space_group_name_H-M   'P 1'
#
loop_
_entity.id
_entity.type
_entity.pdbx_description
1 polymer ?
#
loop_
_entity_poly.entity_id
_entity_poly.type
_entity_poly.pdbx_seq_one_letter_code
_entity_poly.pdbx_strand_id
1 'polypeptide(L)'
;MLSEAIDEIHREYQAAADRREQEIRRRADVRRVDDFLLIVETIIEQKRAEVPAALMDEIVRFVRPISRKLLRALNRNVTHDPVRVLDVLFDVQQLLLPRLLVA
;
A
#
# COMPACT_ATOMS: atom_id res chain seq x y z
N MET A 1 -33.76 -8.49 27.32
CA MET A 1 -33.22 -9.86 27.43
C MET A 1 -33.05 -10.56 26.08
N LEU A 2 -34.10 -10.98 25.33
CA LEU A 2 -33.87 -11.61 24.01
C LEU A 2 -33.46 -10.60 22.91
N SER A 3 -34.07 -9.40 22.91
CA SER A 3 -33.74 -8.34 21.94
C SER A 3 -32.31 -7.80 22.08
N GLU A 4 -31.83 -7.64 23.32
CA GLU A 4 -30.46 -7.17 23.59
C GLU A 4 -29.41 -8.18 23.14
N ALA A 5 -29.66 -9.48 23.36
CA ALA A 5 -28.77 -10.54 22.89
C ALA A 5 -28.71 -10.58 21.35
N ILE A 6 -29.83 -10.31 20.66
CA ILE A 6 -29.84 -10.22 19.18
C ILE A 6 -29.07 -8.99 18.70
N ASP A 7 -29.23 -7.84 19.35
CA ASP A 7 -28.49 -6.61 19.01
C ASP A 7 -26.98 -6.76 19.25
N GLU A 8 -26.58 -7.46 20.32
CA GLU A 8 -25.19 -7.76 20.64
C GLU A 8 -24.56 -8.69 19.60
N ILE A 9 -25.24 -9.78 19.23
CA ILE A 9 -24.82 -10.68 18.15
C ILE A 9 -24.66 -9.89 16.85
N HIS A 10 -25.61 -9.01 16.50
CA HIS A 10 -25.53 -8.25 15.26
C HIS A 10 -24.31 -7.31 15.22
N ARG A 11 -23.97 -6.66 16.34
CA ARG A 11 -22.76 -5.83 16.46
C ARG A 11 -21.49 -6.65 16.32
N GLU A 12 -21.42 -7.83 16.93
CA GLU A 12 -20.26 -8.71 16.81
C GLU A 12 -20.04 -9.21 15.38
N TYR A 13 -21.12 -9.55 14.67
CA TYR A 13 -21.07 -9.93 13.26
C TYR A 13 -20.60 -8.78 12.36
N GLN A 14 -21.09 -7.56 12.59
CA GLN A 14 -20.63 -6.37 11.86
C GLN A 14 -19.14 -6.11 12.11
N ALA A 15 -18.70 -6.13 13.38
CA ALA A 15 -17.29 -5.94 13.72
C ALA A 15 -16.39 -7.06 13.18
N ALA A 16 -16.89 -8.29 13.03
CA ALA A 16 -16.16 -9.37 12.37
C ALA A 16 -16.07 -9.19 10.85
N ALA A 17 -17.15 -8.72 10.21
CA ALA A 17 -17.17 -8.40 8.79
C ALA A 17 -16.21 -7.24 8.46
N ASP A 18 -16.23 -6.17 9.25
CA ASP A 18 -15.33 -5.03 9.09
C ASP A 18 -13.86 -5.44 9.21
N ARG A 19 -13.53 -6.27 10.21
CA ARG A 19 -12.17 -6.83 10.37
C ARG A 19 -11.75 -7.66 9.17
N ARG A 20 -12.65 -8.48 8.63
CA ARG A 20 -12.38 -9.30 7.45
C ARG A 20 -12.16 -8.44 6.20
N GLU A 21 -12.96 -7.40 6.02
CA GLU A 21 -12.82 -6.47 4.89
C GLU A 21 -11.49 -5.69 4.98
N GLN A 22 -11.13 -5.22 6.17
CA GLN A 22 -9.85 -4.56 6.42
C GLN A 22 -8.65 -5.46 6.10
N GLU A 23 -8.73 -6.75 6.49
CA GLU A 23 -7.68 -7.73 6.20
C GLU A 23 -7.57 -8.02 4.69
N ILE A 24 -8.71 -8.17 3.99
CA ILE A 24 -8.72 -8.35 2.53
C ILE A 24 -8.10 -7.14 1.85
N ARG A 25 -8.48 -5.93 2.27
CA ARG A 25 -7.95 -4.68 1.71
C ARG A 25 -6.45 -4.56 1.96
N ARG A 26 -5.97 -4.85 3.16
CA ARG A 26 -4.53 -4.89 3.46
C ARG A 26 -3.77 -5.84 2.55
N ARG A 27 -4.29 -7.07 2.36
CA ARG A 27 -3.66 -8.05 1.47
C ARG A 27 -3.62 -7.56 0.03
N ALA A 28 -4.67 -6.86 -0.42
CA ALA A 28 -4.69 -6.25 -1.75
C ALA A 28 -3.65 -5.13 -1.86
N ASP A 29 -3.53 -4.27 -0.85
CA ASP A 29 -2.53 -3.19 -0.82
C ASP A 29 -1.10 -3.76 -0.83
N VAL A 30 -0.82 -4.83 -0.09
CA VAL A 30 0.48 -5.54 -0.11
C VAL A 30 0.79 -6.08 -1.50
N ARG A 31 -0.14 -6.81 -2.13
CA ARG A 31 0.08 -7.30 -3.50
C ARG A 31 0.32 -6.16 -4.48
N ARG A 32 -0.40 -5.05 -4.31
CA ARG A 32 -0.29 -3.91 -5.22
C ARG A 32 1.07 -3.22 -5.11
N VAL A 33 1.65 -3.12 -3.91
CA VAL A 33 3.02 -2.59 -3.77
C VAL A 33 4.05 -3.56 -4.34
N ASP A 34 3.86 -4.87 -4.17
CA ASP A 34 4.75 -5.89 -4.76
C ASP A 34 4.75 -5.81 -6.30
N ASP A 35 3.58 -5.63 -6.92
CA ASP A 35 3.46 -5.43 -8.37
C ASP A 35 4.24 -4.19 -8.83
N PHE A 36 4.13 -3.08 -8.09
CA PHE A 36 4.87 -1.85 -8.43
C PHE A 36 6.39 -2.03 -8.27
N LEU A 37 6.83 -2.71 -7.21
CA LEU A 37 8.25 -3.02 -7.00
C LEU A 37 8.81 -3.78 -8.20
N LEU A 38 8.16 -4.87 -8.61
CA LEU A 38 8.59 -5.68 -9.76
C LEU A 38 8.70 -4.87 -11.06
N ILE A 39 7.72 -4.01 -11.33
CA ILE A 39 7.73 -3.18 -12.55
C ILE A 39 8.88 -2.16 -12.49
N VAL A 40 9.11 -1.52 -11.35
CA VAL A 40 10.17 -0.51 -11.20
C VAL A 40 11.56 -1.16 -11.24
N GLU A 41 11.73 -2.35 -10.63
CA GLU A 41 12.95 -3.16 -10.76
C GLU A 41 13.24 -3.48 -12.23
N THR A 42 12.22 -3.91 -12.98
CA THR A 42 12.36 -4.19 -14.43
C THR A 42 12.83 -2.94 -15.20
N ILE A 43 12.35 -1.75 -14.84
CA ILE A 43 12.77 -0.47 -15.46
C ILE A 43 14.26 -0.20 -15.17
N ILE A 44 14.71 -0.45 -13.94
CA ILE A 44 16.11 -0.32 -13.53
C ILE A 44 16.99 -1.31 -14.28
N GLU A 45 16.58 -2.59 -14.35
CA GLU A 45 17.31 -3.64 -15.06
C GLU A 45 17.46 -3.33 -16.56
N GLN A 46 16.41 -2.77 -17.16
CA GLN A 46 16.42 -2.29 -18.55
C GLN A 46 17.24 -1.01 -18.75
N LYS A 47 17.83 -0.45 -17.68
CA LYS A 47 18.60 0.80 -17.69
C LYS A 47 17.82 1.98 -18.28
N ARG A 48 16.50 2.01 -18.07
CA ARG A 48 15.69 3.17 -18.44
C ARG A 48 15.97 4.29 -17.46
N ALA A 49 16.05 5.51 -17.99
CA ALA A 49 16.43 6.68 -17.19
C ALA A 49 15.32 7.13 -16.22
N GLU A 50 14.06 6.81 -16.51
CA GLU A 50 12.91 7.31 -15.77
C GLU A 50 11.75 6.31 -15.74
N VAL A 51 10.94 6.40 -14.69
CA VAL A 51 9.65 5.71 -14.60
C VAL A 51 8.62 6.44 -15.48
N PRO A 52 7.88 5.73 -16.35
CA PRO A 52 6.86 6.34 -17.20
C PRO A 52 5.83 7.13 -16.38
N ALA A 53 5.44 8.31 -16.87
CA ALA A 53 4.52 9.22 -16.17
C ALA A 53 3.19 8.56 -15.77
N ALA A 54 2.61 7.73 -16.65
CA ALA A 54 1.37 7.01 -16.34
C ALA A 54 1.51 6.06 -15.13
N LEU A 55 2.65 5.38 -15.03
CA LEU A 55 2.96 4.51 -13.89
C LEU A 55 3.23 5.33 -12.63
N MET A 56 3.94 6.46 -12.75
CA MET A 56 4.12 7.40 -11.64
C MET A 56 2.79 7.92 -11.08
N ASP A 57 1.81 8.24 -11.94
CA ASP A 57 0.47 8.67 -11.50
C ASP A 57 -0.28 7.57 -10.74
N GLU A 58 -0.12 6.31 -11.14
CA GLU A 58 -0.65 5.16 -10.41
C GLU A 58 0.01 5.02 -9.03
N ILE A 59 1.35 5.07 -8.98
CA ILE A 59 2.12 4.99 -7.73
C ILE A 59 1.73 6.15 -6.79
N VAL A 60 1.66 7.38 -7.29
CA VAL A 60 1.25 8.56 -6.51
C VAL A 60 -0.16 8.40 -5.94
N ARG A 61 -1.11 7.91 -6.74
CA ARG A 61 -2.48 7.66 -6.27
C ARG A 61 -2.54 6.58 -5.19
N PHE A 62 -1.71 5.56 -5.29
CA PHE A 62 -1.60 4.48 -4.31
C PHE A 62 -0.94 4.94 -3.00
N VAL A 63 0.17 5.69 -3.07
CA VAL A 63 0.92 6.12 -1.89
C VAL A 63 0.21 7.23 -1.11
N ARG A 64 -0.58 8.08 -1.80
CA ARG A 64 -1.32 9.21 -1.19
C ARG A 64 -2.12 8.85 0.07
N PRO A 65 -3.00 7.81 0.06
CA PRO A 65 -3.75 7.43 1.26
C PRO A 65 -2.89 6.75 2.35
N ILE A 66 -1.70 6.23 2.01
CA ILE A 66 -0.84 5.49 2.94
C ILE A 66 0.06 6.43 3.75
N SER A 67 0.78 7.33 3.07
CA SER A 67 1.73 8.22 3.74
C SER A 67 1.94 9.54 2.99
N ARG A 68 1.55 10.65 3.65
CA ARG A 68 1.82 12.00 3.14
C ARG A 68 3.31 12.32 3.05
N LYS A 69 4.14 11.71 3.92
CA LYS A 69 5.60 11.89 3.90
C LYS A 69 6.20 11.26 2.64
N LEU A 70 5.81 10.03 2.33
CA LEU A 70 6.29 9.30 1.17
C LEU A 70 5.76 9.90 -0.14
N LEU A 71 4.50 10.36 -0.16
CA LEU A 71 3.97 11.14 -1.27
C LEU A 71 4.82 12.40 -1.56
N ARG A 72 5.24 13.13 -0.53
CA ARG A 72 6.13 14.30 -0.70
C ARG A 72 7.50 13.89 -1.24
N ALA A 73 8.02 12.72 -0.87
CA ALA A 73 9.28 12.20 -1.40
C ALA A 73 9.16 11.90 -2.90
N LEU A 74 8.08 11.23 -3.33
CA LEU A 74 7.78 10.99 -4.75
C LEU A 74 7.65 12.30 -5.53
N ASN A 75 6.89 13.27 -5.01
CA ASN A 75 6.68 14.55 -5.71
C ASN A 75 7.96 15.39 -5.82
N ARG A 76 8.94 15.18 -4.93
CA ARG A 76 10.27 15.82 -5.03
C ARG A 76 11.17 15.13 -6.06
N ASN A 77 10.83 13.92 -6.48
CA ASN A 77 11.53 13.19 -7.53
C ASN A 77 11.09 13.66 -8.92
N VAL A 78 11.43 14.90 -9.27
CA VAL A 78 10.99 15.55 -10.53
C VAL A 78 11.46 14.80 -11.78
N THR A 79 12.55 14.05 -11.68
CA THR A 79 13.12 13.26 -12.77
C THR A 79 12.51 11.86 -12.89
N HIS A 80 11.58 11.50 -12.01
CA HIS A 80 11.03 10.14 -11.92
C HIS A 80 12.11 9.05 -11.88
N ASP A 81 13.21 9.33 -11.18
CA ASP A 81 14.33 8.40 -11.03
C ASP A 81 13.84 7.07 -10.45
N PRO A 82 13.99 5.94 -11.17
CA PRO A 82 13.47 4.64 -10.75
C PRO A 82 14.02 4.17 -9.41
N VAL A 83 15.27 4.47 -9.08
CA VAL A 83 15.88 4.06 -7.80
C VAL A 83 15.17 4.74 -6.63
N ARG A 84 14.94 6.05 -6.73
CA ARG A 84 14.18 6.80 -5.72
C ARG A 84 12.73 6.35 -5.59
N VAL A 85 12.10 5.94 -6.70
CA VAL A 85 10.75 5.39 -6.67
C VAL A 85 10.75 4.05 -5.94
N LEU A 86 11.74 3.19 -6.22
CA LEU A 86 11.92 1.90 -5.57
C LEU A 86 12.10 2.05 -4.05
N ASP A 87 12.96 2.97 -3.60
CA ASP A 87 13.17 3.25 -2.17
C ASP A 87 11.86 3.63 -1.47
N VAL A 88 11.04 4.48 -2.09
CA VAL A 88 9.74 4.87 -1.52
C VAL A 88 8.77 3.68 -1.49
N LEU A 89 8.76 2.83 -2.51
CA LEU A 89 7.89 1.65 -2.55
C LEU A 89 8.29 0.64 -1.46
N PHE A 90 9.58 0.48 -1.16
CA PHE A 90 10.04 -0.33 -0.03
C PHE A 90 9.54 0.24 1.31
N ASP A 91 9.65 1.55 1.52
CA ASP A 91 9.11 2.20 2.72
C ASP A 91 7.58 1.99 2.83
N VAL A 92 6.85 2.04 1.71
CA VAL A 92 5.41 1.75 1.69
C VAL A 92 5.13 0.31 2.07
N GLN A 93 5.87 -0.66 1.52
CA GLN A 93 5.73 -2.07 1.85
C GLN A 93 5.96 -2.32 3.34
N GLN A 94 6.99 -1.69 3.94
CA GLN A 94 7.24 -1.78 5.38
C GLN A 94 6.09 -1.21 6.24
N LEU A 95 5.40 -0.16 5.77
CA LEU A 95 4.23 0.38 6.47
C LEU A 95 2.99 -0.51 6.36
N LEU A 96 2.86 -1.27 5.26
CA LEU A 96 1.74 -2.17 5.00
C LEU A 96 1.92 -3.53 5.68
N LEU A 97 3.16 -3.99 5.81
CA LEU A 97 3.46 -5.22 6.52
C LEU A 97 3.12 -5.06 8.01
N PRO A 98 2.38 -6.02 8.62
CA PRO A 98 2.22 -6.04 10.06
C PRO A 98 3.60 -6.08 10.72
N ARG A 99 3.77 -5.48 11.90
CA ARG A 99 4.96 -5.64 12.75
C ARG A 99 5.07 -7.10 13.24
N LEU A 100 5.32 -8.03 12.33
CA LEU A 100 5.47 -9.46 12.57
C LEU A 100 6.95 -9.87 12.65
N LEU A 101 7.80 -8.99 13.20
CA LEU A 101 9.17 -9.31 13.58
C LEU A 101 9.53 -8.60 14.89
N VAL A 102 8.82 -8.95 15.95
CA VAL A 102 9.41 -9.09 17.30
C VAL A 102 8.90 -10.42 17.84
N ALA A 103 9.64 -11.49 17.52
CA ALA A 103 9.59 -12.78 18.18
C ALA A 103 11.04 -13.21 18.41
#